data_AF-A0A9E5J635-F1
#
_entry.id   AF-A0A9E5J635-F1
#
_cell.length_a   1.000
_cell.length_b   1.000
_cell.length_c   1.000
_cell.angle_alpha   90.00
_cell.angle_beta   90.00
_cell.angle_gamma   90.00
#
_symmetry.space_group_name_H-M   'P 1'
#
loop_
_entity.id
_entity.type
_entity.pdbx_description
1 polymer ?
#
loop_
_entity_poly.entity_id
_entity_poly.type
_entity_poly.pdbx_seq_one_letter_code
_entity_poly.pdbx_strand_id
1 'polypeptide(L)'
;IINEYIDERFPHPQLMPGDPVDRARVRLFLLNFEKELFAHVATLENRTLKGNDKALDKARSHIRDRLTQLAPVFLKNKFMLGDNFSMLDVAIAPLLWRLDFYGIDLSKNAAPLLKYAERIFSRPAYIEALTPSEKVMRK
;
A
#
# COMPACT_ATOMS: atom_id res chain seq x y z
N ILE A 1 -2.23 8.58 -11.74
CA ILE A 1 -2.58 9.82 -12.47
C ILE A 1 -2.56 11.05 -11.55
N ILE A 2 -3.54 11.24 -10.65
CA ILE A 2 -3.61 12.46 -9.80
C ILE A 2 -2.29 12.71 -9.05
N ASN A 3 -1.76 11.69 -8.37
CA ASN A 3 -0.52 11.84 -7.61
C ASN A 3 0.71 12.09 -8.49
N GLU A 4 0.75 11.58 -9.73
CA GLU A 4 1.84 11.90 -10.67
C GLU A 4 1.78 13.37 -11.10
N TYR A 5 0.59 13.90 -11.38
CA TYR A 5 0.43 15.32 -11.68
C TYR A 5 0.86 16.20 -10.50
N ILE A 6 0.47 15.83 -9.27
CA ILE A 6 0.87 16.57 -8.07
C ILE A 6 2.40 16.55 -7.90
N ASP A 7 3.05 15.40 -8.09
CA ASP A 7 4.51 15.26 -7.98
C ASP A 7 5.24 16.09 -9.05
N GLU A 8 4.75 16.11 -10.29
CA GLU A 8 5.33 16.95 -11.36
C GLU A 8 5.09 18.45 -11.11
N ARG A 9 3.92 18.82 -10.58
CA ARG A 9 3.55 20.22 -10.32
C ARG A 9 4.20 20.80 -9.06
N PHE A 10 4.46 19.96 -8.07
CA PHE A 10 5.02 20.30 -6.76
C PHE A 10 6.15 19.31 -6.42
N PRO A 11 7.35 19.46 -7.01
CA PRO A 11 8.40 18.43 -7.00
C PRO A 11 9.15 18.30 -5.66
N HIS A 12 8.68 18.94 -4.59
CA HIS A 12 9.37 19.00 -3.30
C HIS A 12 8.42 18.61 -2.16
N PRO A 13 8.69 17.49 -1.45
CA PRO A 13 9.70 16.47 -1.76
C PRO A 13 9.30 15.60 -2.96
N GLN A 14 10.28 15.21 -3.78
CA GLN A 14 10.04 14.39 -4.97
C GLN A 14 9.68 12.94 -4.58
N LEU A 15 8.58 12.42 -5.10
CA LEU A 15 8.09 11.06 -4.82
C LEU A 15 8.42 10.06 -5.93
N MET A 16 8.56 10.51 -7.17
CA MET A 16 9.06 9.69 -8.28
C MET A 16 10.58 9.85 -8.41
N PRO A 17 11.34 8.80 -8.77
CA PRO A 17 12.75 8.94 -9.06
C PRO A 17 13.03 9.90 -10.22
N GLY A 18 14.10 10.68 -10.11
CA GLY A 18 14.57 11.54 -11.22
C GLY A 18 15.16 10.74 -12.39
N ASP A 19 15.79 9.59 -12.11
CA ASP A 19 16.33 8.72 -13.14
C ASP A 19 15.20 8.06 -13.96
N PRO A 20 15.24 8.14 -15.31
CA PRO A 20 14.19 7.59 -16.16
C PRO A 20 14.00 6.08 -16.02
N VAL A 21 15.06 5.31 -15.77
CA VAL A 21 14.99 3.85 -15.63
C VAL A 21 14.28 3.49 -14.33
N ASP A 22 14.67 4.12 -13.22
CA ASP A 22 14.00 3.89 -11.95
C ASP A 22 12.56 4.41 -11.95
N ARG A 23 12.28 5.51 -12.65
CA ARG A 23 10.92 6.00 -12.85
C ARG A 23 10.04 5.01 -13.61
N ALA A 24 10.58 4.36 -14.65
CA ALA A 24 9.88 3.30 -15.39
C ALA A 24 9.63 2.07 -14.49
N ARG A 25 10.59 1.69 -13.65
CA ARG A 25 10.41 0.61 -12.67
C ARG A 25 9.30 0.92 -11.68
N VAL A 26 9.26 2.14 -11.13
CA VAL A 26 8.18 2.56 -10.22
C VAL A 26 6.82 2.47 -10.90
N ARG A 27 6.69 2.95 -12.14
CA ARG A 27 5.43 2.84 -12.89
C ARG A 27 5.00 1.39 -13.12
N LEU A 28 5.95 0.50 -13.40
CA LEU A 28 5.66 -0.93 -13.53
C LEU A 28 5.17 -1.52 -12.19
N PHE A 29 5.79 -1.15 -11.07
CA PHE A 29 5.33 -1.57 -9.74
C PHE A 29 3.93 -1.05 -9.42
N LEU A 30 3.64 0.23 -9.71
CA LEU A 30 2.30 0.80 -9.53
C LEU A 30 1.27 0.06 -10.37
N LEU A 31 1.56 -0.23 -11.64
CA LEU A 31 0.69 -1.02 -12.50
C LEU A 31 0.44 -2.43 -11.94
N ASN A 32 1.46 -3.04 -11.35
CA ASN A 32 1.32 -4.36 -10.72
C ASN A 32 0.50 -4.29 -9.44
N PHE A 33 0.65 -3.24 -8.62
CA PHE A 33 -0.21 -3.05 -7.44
C PHE A 33 -1.68 -2.87 -7.82
N GLU A 34 -1.98 -2.13 -8.89
CA GLU A 34 -3.34 -2.01 -9.40
C GLU A 34 -3.95 -3.37 -9.75
N LYS A 35 -3.21 -4.20 -10.49
CA LYS A 35 -3.70 -5.51 -10.94
C LYS A 35 -3.80 -6.54 -9.82
N GLU A 36 -2.82 -6.57 -8.93
CA GLU A 36 -2.60 -7.68 -7.98
C GLU A 36 -3.09 -7.38 -6.57
N LEU A 37 -3.30 -6.11 -6.23
CA LEU A 37 -3.75 -5.70 -4.90
C LEU A 37 -5.04 -4.87 -5.02
N PHE A 38 -5.02 -3.75 -5.73
CA PHE A 38 -6.13 -2.80 -5.70
C PHE A 38 -7.39 -3.31 -6.43
N ALA A 39 -7.26 -4.17 -7.44
CA ALA A 39 -8.41 -4.89 -8.00
C ALA A 39 -9.16 -5.71 -6.94
N HIS A 40 -8.45 -6.32 -6.00
CA HIS A 40 -9.04 -7.06 -4.88
C HIS A 40 -9.56 -6.13 -3.79
N VAL A 41 -8.90 -5.00 -3.53
CA VAL A 41 -9.43 -3.96 -2.63
C VAL A 41 -10.76 -3.40 -3.15
N ALA A 42 -10.86 -3.13 -4.46
CA ALA A 42 -12.10 -2.71 -5.08
C ALA A 42 -13.22 -3.74 -4.89
N THR A 43 -12.88 -5.03 -4.88
CA THR A 43 -13.83 -6.11 -4.57
C THR A 43 -14.31 -6.05 -3.11
N LEU A 44 -13.42 -5.77 -2.16
CA LEU A 44 -13.74 -5.65 -0.73
C LEU A 44 -14.57 -4.40 -0.40
N GLU A 45 -14.32 -3.29 -1.10
CA GLU A 45 -15.04 -2.03 -0.92
C GLU A 45 -16.38 -1.99 -1.68
N ASN A 46 -16.62 -2.96 -2.58
CA ASN A 46 -17.83 -2.99 -3.38
C ASN A 46 -19.05 -3.37 -2.52
N ARG A 47 -19.89 -2.36 -2.25
CA ARG A 47 -21.12 -2.53 -1.45
C ARG A 47 -22.14 -3.47 -2.07
N THR A 48 -22.12 -3.70 -3.38
CA THR A 48 -23.07 -4.60 -4.05
C THR A 48 -22.72 -6.07 -3.86
N LEU A 49 -21.47 -6.37 -3.46
CA LEU A 49 -21.01 -7.73 -3.15
C LEU A 49 -21.16 -8.11 -1.68
N LYS A 50 -21.76 -7.24 -0.84
CA LYS A 50 -22.09 -7.57 0.55
C LYS A 50 -23.02 -8.77 0.59
N GLY A 51 -22.47 -9.95 0.93
CA GLY A 51 -23.16 -11.24 0.94
C GLY A 51 -22.55 -12.31 0.02
N ASN A 52 -21.57 -11.96 -0.83
CA ASN A 52 -20.80 -12.93 -1.61
C ASN A 52 -19.48 -13.29 -0.90
N ASP A 53 -19.60 -14.00 0.21
CA ASP A 53 -18.48 -14.29 1.12
C ASP A 53 -17.32 -15.00 0.41
N LYS A 54 -17.61 -15.89 -0.54
CA LYS A 54 -16.59 -16.59 -1.34
C LYS A 54 -15.69 -15.63 -2.13
N ALA A 55 -16.28 -14.61 -2.76
CA ALA A 55 -15.51 -13.64 -3.52
C ALA A 55 -14.66 -12.74 -2.61
N LEU A 56 -15.22 -12.35 -1.45
CA LEU A 56 -14.54 -11.54 -0.45
C LEU A 56 -13.36 -12.31 0.18
N ASP A 57 -13.55 -13.57 0.56
CA ASP A 57 -12.49 -14.42 1.12
C ASP A 57 -11.37 -14.69 0.11
N LYS A 58 -11.72 -14.90 -1.16
CA LYS A 58 -10.73 -15.03 -2.23
C LYS A 58 -9.90 -13.75 -2.37
N ALA A 59 -10.53 -12.58 -2.33
CA ALA A 59 -9.84 -11.29 -2.38
C ALA A 59 -8.91 -11.09 -1.16
N ARG A 60 -9.37 -11.41 0.05
CA ARG A 60 -8.55 -11.37 1.27
C ARG A 60 -7.33 -12.28 1.17
N SER A 61 -7.52 -13.54 0.75
CA SER A 61 -6.40 -14.48 0.62
C SER A 61 -5.40 -14.01 -0.43
N HIS A 62 -5.86 -13.53 -1.58
CA HIS A 62 -4.95 -13.04 -2.62
C HIS A 62 -4.10 -11.88 -2.13
N ILE A 63 -4.72 -10.88 -1.49
CA ILE A 63 -3.99 -9.75 -0.90
C ILE A 63 -2.99 -10.24 0.14
N ARG A 64 -3.40 -11.13 1.05
CA ARG A 64 -2.53 -11.71 2.08
C ARG A 64 -1.29 -12.38 1.47
N ASP A 65 -1.49 -13.19 0.43
CA ASP A 65 -0.43 -13.97 -0.19
C ASP A 65 0.56 -13.04 -0.92
N ARG A 66 0.08 -12.03 -1.64
CA ARG A 66 0.93 -11.03 -2.32
C ARG A 66 1.69 -10.15 -1.32
N LEU A 67 1.05 -9.71 -0.25
CA LEU A 67 1.73 -8.94 0.80
C LEU A 67 2.80 -9.78 1.52
N THR A 68 2.52 -11.06 1.77
CA THR A 68 3.50 -11.98 2.37
C THR A 68 4.71 -12.17 1.45
N GLN A 69 4.51 -12.25 0.14
CA GLN A 69 5.60 -12.32 -0.85
C GLN A 69 6.44 -11.04 -0.90
N LEU A 70 5.86 -9.88 -0.61
CA LEU A 70 6.59 -8.61 -0.55
C LEU A 70 7.40 -8.43 0.74
N ALA A 71 7.03 -9.12 1.83
CA ALA A 71 7.67 -8.93 3.13
C ALA A 71 9.21 -9.03 3.15
N PRO A 72 9.86 -9.99 2.47
CA PRO A 72 11.32 -10.10 2.48
C PRO A 72 12.06 -8.87 1.93
N VAL A 73 11.42 -8.05 1.08
CA VAL A 73 12.02 -6.82 0.53
C VAL A 73 12.42 -5.85 1.66
N PHE A 74 11.61 -5.79 2.72
CA PHE A 74 11.79 -4.87 3.84
C PHE A 74 12.82 -5.35 4.88
N LEU A 75 13.47 -6.48 4.65
CA LEU A 75 14.61 -6.91 5.46
C LEU A 75 15.86 -6.08 5.17
N LYS A 76 16.03 -5.66 3.91
CA LYS A 76 17.17 -4.86 3.45
C LYS A 76 16.81 -3.42 3.14
N ASN A 77 15.55 -3.17 2.76
CA ASN A 77 15.12 -1.86 2.31
C ASN A 77 14.27 -1.16 3.37
N LYS A 78 14.51 0.14 3.57
CA LYS A 78 13.70 0.97 4.47
C LYS A 78 12.32 1.30 3.89
N PHE A 79 12.22 1.46 2.59
CA PHE A 79 11.01 1.73 1.82
C PHE A 79 10.99 0.82 0.58
N MET A 80 9.94 0.90 -0.24
CA MET A 80 9.80 -0.02 -1.38
C MET A 80 10.98 0.10 -2.37
N LEU A 81 11.49 1.33 -2.56
CA LEU A 81 12.61 1.63 -3.47
C LEU A 81 13.95 1.82 -2.73
N GLY A 82 14.25 1.00 -1.72
CA GLY A 82 15.49 1.10 -0.96
C GLY A 82 15.34 2.03 0.24
N ASP A 83 16.14 3.10 0.33
CA ASP A 83 16.18 3.96 1.52
C ASP A 83 15.31 5.23 1.42
N ASN A 84 14.79 5.52 0.23
CA ASN A 84 14.03 6.73 -0.07
C ASN A 84 12.52 6.46 -0.10
N PHE A 85 11.76 7.36 0.52
CA PHE A 85 10.29 7.34 0.45
C PHE A 85 9.85 7.76 -0.95
N SER A 86 8.87 7.05 -1.52
CA SER A 86 8.48 7.18 -2.92
C SER A 86 6.97 7.05 -3.12
N MET A 87 6.52 7.26 -4.36
CA MET A 87 5.12 7.07 -4.77
C MET A 87 4.61 5.64 -4.50
N LEU A 88 5.49 4.63 -4.48
CA LEU A 88 5.09 3.25 -4.16
C LEU A 88 4.61 3.11 -2.72
N ASP A 89 5.30 3.80 -1.81
CA ASP A 89 4.97 3.80 -0.39
C ASP A 89 3.64 4.53 -0.15
N VAL A 90 3.43 5.66 -0.85
CA VAL A 90 2.16 6.39 -0.84
C VAL A 90 1.01 5.51 -1.34
N ALA A 91 1.22 4.78 -2.44
CA ALA A 91 0.19 3.96 -3.05
C ALA A 91 -0.26 2.80 -2.13
N ILE A 92 0.68 2.07 -1.52
CA ILE A 92 0.36 0.88 -0.72
C ILE A 92 -0.12 1.19 0.70
N ALA A 93 0.23 2.36 1.25
CA ALA A 93 -0.06 2.70 2.65
C ALA A 93 -1.55 2.62 3.06
N PRO A 94 -2.53 3.10 2.25
CA PRO A 94 -3.94 3.00 2.60
C PRO A 94 -4.45 1.57 2.74
N LEU A 95 -3.89 0.63 1.97
CA LEU A 95 -4.19 -0.80 2.07
C LEU A 95 -3.61 -1.37 3.37
N LEU A 96 -2.35 -1.06 3.68
CA LEU A 96 -1.70 -1.54 4.90
C LEU A 96 -2.39 -1.02 6.16
N TRP A 97 -2.94 0.19 6.12
CA TRP A 97 -3.71 0.77 7.24
C TRP A 97 -5.03 0.02 7.52
N ARG A 98 -5.61 -0.58 6.48
CA ARG A 98 -6.94 -1.20 6.52
C ARG A 98 -6.89 -2.73 6.62
N LEU A 99 -5.74 -3.33 6.89
CA LEU A 99 -5.62 -4.79 6.98
C LEU A 99 -6.61 -5.39 8.00
N ASP A 100 -6.64 -4.83 9.21
CA ASP A 100 -7.57 -5.26 10.27
C ASP A 100 -9.03 -4.99 9.88
N PHE A 101 -9.30 -3.82 9.31
CA PHE A 101 -10.63 -3.46 8.82
C PHE A 101 -11.15 -4.41 7.73
N TYR A 102 -10.27 -4.92 6.87
CA TYR A 102 -10.60 -5.91 5.85
C TYR A 102 -10.62 -7.36 6.37
N GLY A 103 -10.19 -7.60 7.62
CA GLY A 103 -10.05 -8.95 8.18
C GLY A 103 -8.92 -9.74 7.53
N ILE A 104 -7.83 -9.06 7.13
CA ILE A 104 -6.65 -9.67 6.52
C ILE A 104 -5.58 -9.84 7.59
N ASP A 105 -5.44 -11.06 8.12
CA ASP A 105 -4.38 -11.40 9.06
C ASP A 105 -3.12 -11.88 8.32
N LEU A 106 -1.98 -11.29 8.66
CA LEU A 106 -0.68 -11.61 8.08
C LEU A 106 0.13 -12.47 9.06
N SER A 107 0.66 -13.59 8.56
CA SER A 107 1.50 -14.48 9.36
C SER A 107 2.76 -13.78 9.92
N LYS A 108 3.40 -14.38 10.93
CA LYS A 108 4.65 -13.87 11.52
C LYS A 108 5.77 -13.62 10.50
N ASN A 109 5.75 -14.32 9.36
CA ASN A 109 6.72 -14.14 8.28
C ASN A 109 6.61 -12.76 7.60
N ALA A 110 5.45 -12.09 7.73
CA ALA A 110 5.22 -10.75 7.23
C ALA A 110 5.66 -9.64 8.20
N ALA A 111 6.30 -9.97 9.33
CA ALA A 111 6.77 -8.98 10.31
C ALA A 111 7.61 -7.83 9.71
N PRO A 112 8.51 -8.04 8.71
CA PRO A 112 9.23 -6.93 8.08
C PRO A 112 8.30 -5.94 7.35
N LEU A 113 7.25 -6.43 6.68
CA LEU A 113 6.23 -5.59 6.05
C LEU A 113 5.47 -4.77 7.09
N LEU A 114 5.09 -5.38 8.21
CA LEU A 114 4.38 -4.68 9.29
C LEU A 114 5.25 -3.57 9.91
N LYS A 115 6.54 -3.83 10.13
CA LYS A 115 7.49 -2.79 10.58
C LYS A 115 7.63 -1.65 9.56
N TYR A 116 7.63 -1.98 8.28
CA TYR A 116 7.60 -0.98 7.21
C TYR A 116 6.30 -0.15 7.24
N ALA A 117 5.15 -0.78 7.46
CA ALA A 117 3.87 -0.09 7.58
C ALA A 117 3.91 0.94 8.71
N GLU A 118 4.38 0.56 9.92
CA GLU A 118 4.51 1.50 11.04
C GLU A 118 5.45 2.67 10.76
N ARG A 119 6.51 2.43 9.98
CA ARG A 119 7.42 3.50 9.54
C ARG A 119 6.72 4.52 8.65
N ILE A 120 5.76 4.10 7.83
CA ILE A 120 4.95 5.02 7.03
C ILE A 120 3.96 5.74 7.93
N PHE A 121 3.28 5.01 8.81
CA PHE A 121 2.22 5.57 9.65
C PHE A 121 2.73 6.58 10.69
N SER A 122 3.99 6.46 11.10
CA SER A 122 4.65 7.42 12.00
C SER A 122 5.06 8.73 11.31
N ARG A 123 4.90 8.87 9.98
CA ARG A 123 5.24 10.11 9.28
C ARG A 123 4.21 11.20 9.61
N PRO A 124 4.63 12.43 9.96
CA PRO A 124 3.70 13.52 10.31
C PRO A 124 2.63 13.77 9.24
N ALA A 125 3.04 13.83 7.97
CA ALA A 125 2.10 14.02 6.85
C ALA A 125 1.08 12.88 6.70
N TYR A 126 1.42 11.65 7.11
CA TYR A 126 0.47 10.54 7.10
C TYR A 126 -0.58 10.71 8.21
N ILE A 127 -0.13 11.05 9.42
CA ILE A 127 -1.01 11.29 10.59
C ILE A 127 -1.98 12.44 10.32
N GLU A 128 -1.50 13.51 9.69
CA GLU A 128 -2.31 14.68 9.30
C GLU A 128 -3.31 14.36 8.19
N ALA A 129 -2.95 13.48 7.24
CA ALA A 129 -3.83 13.09 6.15
C ALA A 129 -4.99 12.18 6.59
N LEU A 130 -4.87 11.48 7.73
CA LEU A 130 -5.90 10.57 8.23
C LEU A 130 -7.16 11.33 8.69
N THR A 131 -8.29 10.97 8.09
CA THR A 131 -9.60 11.41 8.55
C THR A 131 -9.97 10.79 9.91
N PRO A 132 -10.87 11.41 10.70
CA PRO A 132 -11.36 10.81 11.95
C PRO A 132 -11.92 9.39 11.77
N SER A 133 -12.58 9.14 10.65
CA SER A 133 -13.13 7.82 10.30
C SER A 133 -12.05 6.78 10.02
N GLU A 134 -10.93 7.17 9.42
CA GLU A 134 -9.82 6.23 9.17
C GLU A 134 -9.04 5.93 10.44
N LYS A 135 -8.93 6.88 11.36
CA LYS A 135 -8.26 6.67 12.66
C LYS A 135 -8.89 5.55 13.48
N VAL A 136 -10.19 5.34 13.37
CA VAL A 136 -10.90 4.26 14.08
C VAL A 136 -10.86 2.90 13.37
N MET A 137 -10.36 2.83 12.13
CA MET A 137 -10.23 1.57 11.37
C MET A 137 -9.09 0.69 11.89
N ARG A 138 -8.17 1.27 12.66
CA ARG A 138 -7.02 0.60 13.26
C ARG A 138 -7.09 0.83 14.77
N LYS A 139 -7.30 -0.23 15.55
CA LYS A 139 -7.42 -0.18 17.02
C LYS A 139 -6.26 -0.89 17.69
#